data_AF-A0A3B8MP17-F1
#
_entry.id   AF-A0A3B8MP17-F1
#
_cell.length_a   1.000
_cell.length_b   1.000
_cell.length_c   1.000
_cell.angle_alpha   90.00
_cell.angle_beta   90.00
_cell.angle_gamma   90.00
#
_symmetry.space_group_name_H-M   'P 1'
#
loop_
_entity.id
_entity.type
_entity.pdbx_description
1 polymer ?
#
loop_
_entity_poly.entity_id
_entity_poly.type
_entity_poly.pdbx_seq_one_letter_code
_entity_poly.pdbx_strand_id
1 'polypeptide(L)'
;MIWKPEPELLMSLDAAIPDILASQNDNGQFGTEPWISTDQNLLLSLAAGWSLEESRYYGDEAVLSAIVRGGDALIDAQDEAGMFTFRKKDHSTWGQIYMPWVYSRWMRAYWLTRDVFGSEDRDRWDKALLHGYTGISETCLDRVHNIPTHHAMGLYFAGLTFERKDWVDRAVAFGHRVSDTQSEHGWWPEHDGPVVSYNFVYVDGIGTLYTMSQDEDLLACLDRAARFHAAFAYPDGSMVETVDGRNWYHTTVRSGNPGFSHTPRGRGFLAQQHGRLIEAASDGQVFDADYAATMLL
;
A
#
# COMPACT_ATOMS: atom_id res chain seq x y z
N MET A 1 -21.82 12.07 2.84
CA MET A 1 -21.94 10.76 2.17
C MET A 1 -20.76 9.94 2.61
N ILE A 2 -21.00 8.80 3.28
CA ILE A 2 -19.97 7.85 3.69
C ILE A 2 -19.51 7.09 2.44
N TRP A 3 -18.21 6.82 2.28
CA TRP A 3 -17.71 6.02 1.17
C TRP A 3 -18.29 4.60 1.25
N LYS A 4 -18.59 4.00 0.10
CA LYS A 4 -18.97 2.59 0.00
C LYS A 4 -18.12 1.95 -1.09
N PRO A 5 -17.51 0.78 -0.85
CA PRO A 5 -16.79 0.06 -1.88
C PRO A 5 -17.75 -0.41 -2.98
N GLU A 6 -17.25 -0.43 -4.21
CA GLU A 6 -17.95 -1.08 -5.31
C GLU A 6 -17.88 -2.61 -5.13
N PRO A 7 -18.96 -3.37 -5.42
CA PRO A 7 -18.97 -4.83 -5.29
C PRO A 7 -17.83 -5.52 -6.06
N GLU A 8 -17.42 -4.94 -7.19
CA GLU A 8 -16.37 -5.43 -8.06
C GLU A 8 -15.01 -5.48 -7.37
N LEU A 9 -14.77 -4.69 -6.32
CA LEU A 9 -13.54 -4.78 -5.52
C LEU A 9 -13.44 -6.13 -4.83
N LEU A 10 -14.49 -6.53 -4.09
CA LEU A 10 -14.52 -7.82 -3.40
C LEU A 10 -14.53 -8.98 -4.39
N MET A 11 -15.29 -8.86 -5.49
CA MET A 11 -15.31 -9.88 -6.54
C MET A 11 -13.92 -10.07 -7.18
N SER A 12 -13.20 -8.99 -7.46
CA SER A 12 -11.86 -9.06 -8.04
C SER A 12 -10.84 -9.65 -7.05
N LEU A 13 -10.94 -9.29 -5.77
CA LEU A 13 -10.10 -9.86 -4.71
C LEU A 13 -10.32 -11.37 -4.59
N ASP A 14 -11.58 -11.80 -4.42
CA ASP A 14 -11.93 -13.21 -4.30
C ASP A 14 -11.51 -14.00 -5.54
N ALA A 15 -11.77 -13.46 -6.75
CA ALA A 15 -11.43 -14.12 -8.00
C ALA A 15 -9.92 -14.37 -8.14
N ALA A 16 -9.07 -13.47 -7.63
CA ALA A 16 -7.61 -13.56 -7.77
C ALA A 16 -6.94 -14.57 -6.81
N ILE A 17 -7.55 -14.85 -5.64
CA ILE A 17 -6.91 -15.66 -4.59
C ILE A 17 -6.47 -17.07 -5.07
N PRO A 18 -7.28 -17.86 -5.82
CA PRO A 18 -6.83 -19.16 -6.33
C PRO A 18 -5.53 -19.09 -7.13
N ASP A 19 -5.40 -18.10 -8.01
CA ASP A 19 -4.23 -17.93 -8.85
C ASP A 19 -3.01 -17.46 -8.05
N ILE A 20 -3.24 -16.59 -7.05
CA ILE A 20 -2.20 -16.19 -6.10
C ILE A 20 -1.68 -17.41 -5.34
N LEU A 21 -2.56 -18.24 -4.78
CA LEU A 21 -2.17 -19.46 -4.06
C LEU A 21 -1.41 -20.44 -4.97
N ALA A 22 -1.89 -20.63 -6.20
CA ALA A 22 -1.25 -21.50 -7.18
C ALA A 22 0.13 -21.00 -7.63
N SER A 23 0.39 -19.70 -7.51
CA SER A 23 1.69 -19.09 -7.85
C SER A 23 2.76 -19.20 -6.77
N GLN A 24 2.41 -19.68 -5.56
CA GLN A 24 3.36 -19.78 -4.46
C GLN A 24 4.32 -20.97 -4.65
N ASN A 25 5.61 -20.68 -4.76
CA ASN A 25 6.67 -21.68 -4.84
C ASN A 25 6.83 -22.42 -3.50
N ASP A 26 7.51 -23.58 -3.51
CA ASP A 26 7.74 -24.43 -2.32
C ASP A 26 8.45 -23.68 -1.18
N ASN A 27 9.34 -22.74 -1.51
CA ASN A 27 10.05 -21.88 -0.54
C ASN A 27 9.21 -20.67 -0.05
N GLY A 28 7.92 -20.61 -0.37
CA GLY A 28 7.02 -19.53 0.02
C GLY A 28 7.06 -18.31 -0.91
N GLN A 29 7.97 -18.27 -1.88
CA GLN A 29 8.08 -17.14 -2.80
C GLN A 29 6.89 -17.07 -3.76
N PHE A 30 6.30 -15.89 -3.93
CA PHE A 30 5.44 -15.60 -5.08
C PHE A 30 6.23 -15.01 -6.24
N GLY A 31 5.59 -14.91 -7.40
CA GLY A 31 6.12 -14.26 -8.59
C GLY A 31 7.06 -15.15 -9.40
N THR A 32 7.76 -14.53 -10.36
CA THR A 32 8.63 -15.21 -11.34
C THR A 32 10.09 -14.81 -11.18
N GLU A 33 11.01 -15.59 -11.76
CA GLU A 33 12.43 -15.23 -11.76
C GLU A 33 12.74 -14.02 -12.66
N PRO A 34 13.66 -13.12 -12.26
CA PRO A 34 14.31 -13.10 -10.96
C PRO A 34 13.33 -12.72 -9.84
N TRP A 35 13.37 -13.46 -8.73
CA TRP A 35 12.58 -13.08 -7.56
C TRP A 35 13.01 -11.70 -7.04
N ILE A 36 12.00 -10.86 -6.75
CA ILE A 36 12.16 -9.54 -6.15
C ILE A 36 11.21 -9.41 -4.96
N SER A 37 11.60 -8.66 -3.93
CA SER A 37 10.81 -8.57 -2.69
C SER A 37 9.38 -8.06 -2.93
N THR A 38 9.15 -7.24 -3.95
CA THR A 38 7.80 -6.73 -4.30
C THR A 38 6.86 -7.81 -4.85
N ASP A 39 7.36 -8.98 -5.25
CA ASP A 39 6.49 -10.11 -5.61
C ASP A 39 5.64 -10.56 -4.40
N GLN A 40 6.10 -10.27 -3.18
CA GLN A 40 5.41 -10.57 -1.94
C GLN A 40 4.31 -9.57 -1.57
N ASN A 41 4.08 -8.53 -2.38
CA ASN A 41 2.99 -7.58 -2.14
C ASN A 41 1.61 -8.26 -2.07
N LEU A 42 1.47 -9.43 -2.71
CA LEU A 42 0.28 -10.30 -2.67
C LEU A 42 -0.13 -10.72 -1.25
N LEU A 43 0.76 -10.64 -0.26
CA LEU A 43 0.46 -10.90 1.14
C LEU A 43 -0.73 -10.07 1.65
N LEU A 44 -0.82 -8.79 1.24
CA LEU A 44 -1.94 -7.95 1.68
C LEU A 44 -3.26 -8.39 1.05
N SER A 45 -3.25 -8.85 -0.21
CA SER A 45 -4.44 -9.40 -0.87
C SER A 45 -4.93 -10.67 -0.18
N LEU A 46 -4.01 -11.60 0.11
CA LEU A 46 -4.36 -12.81 0.86
C LEU A 46 -4.90 -12.48 2.25
N ALA A 47 -4.26 -11.57 2.98
CA ALA A 47 -4.71 -11.17 4.30
C ALA A 47 -6.09 -10.49 4.28
N ALA A 48 -6.35 -9.62 3.30
CA ALA A 48 -7.67 -9.00 3.15
C ALA A 48 -8.76 -10.04 2.87
N GLY A 49 -8.52 -10.97 1.94
CA GLY A 49 -9.47 -12.06 1.67
C GLY A 49 -9.69 -12.97 2.88
N TRP A 50 -8.64 -13.19 3.68
CA TRP A 50 -8.76 -13.97 4.92
C TRP A 50 -9.53 -13.23 6.02
N SER A 51 -9.41 -11.90 6.11
CA SER A 51 -9.94 -11.12 7.25
C SER A 51 -11.34 -10.53 7.04
N LEU A 52 -11.78 -10.33 5.79
CA LEU A 52 -13.06 -9.70 5.49
C LEU A 52 -14.19 -10.74 5.58
N GLU A 53 -15.20 -10.51 6.43
CA GLU A 53 -16.32 -11.44 6.65
C GLU A 53 -17.10 -11.77 5.37
N GLU A 54 -17.18 -10.81 4.44
CA GLU A 54 -17.87 -10.97 3.17
C GLU A 54 -17.07 -11.75 2.12
N SER A 55 -15.77 -11.95 2.32
CA SER A 55 -14.93 -12.73 1.40
C SER A 55 -15.23 -14.22 1.51
N ARG A 56 -15.21 -14.92 0.37
CA ARG A 56 -15.33 -16.39 0.35
C ARG A 56 -14.17 -17.12 1.05
N TYR A 57 -13.09 -16.41 1.39
CA TYR A 57 -11.90 -16.95 2.06
C TYR A 57 -11.79 -16.54 3.52
N TYR A 58 -12.84 -15.96 4.09
CA TYR A 58 -12.84 -15.56 5.49
C TYR A 58 -12.45 -16.73 6.41
N GLY A 59 -11.34 -16.59 7.13
CA GLY A 59 -10.82 -17.61 8.03
C GLY A 59 -10.22 -18.86 7.36
N ASP A 60 -9.99 -18.86 6.04
CA ASP A 60 -9.49 -20.04 5.31
C ASP A 60 -8.06 -20.43 5.72
N GLU A 61 -7.88 -21.69 6.11
CA GLU A 61 -6.59 -22.21 6.62
C GLU A 61 -5.50 -22.27 5.53
N ALA A 62 -5.87 -22.53 4.28
CA ALA A 62 -4.91 -22.58 3.17
C ALA A 62 -4.40 -21.18 2.83
N VAL A 63 -5.29 -20.17 2.86
CA VAL A 63 -4.90 -18.76 2.72
C VAL A 63 -4.00 -18.33 3.87
N LEU A 64 -4.33 -18.66 5.12
CA LEU A 64 -3.49 -18.36 6.27
C LEU A 64 -2.08 -18.99 6.15
N SER A 65 -2.02 -20.26 5.78
CA SER A 65 -0.75 -20.98 5.54
C SER A 65 0.09 -20.29 4.45
N ALA A 66 -0.54 -19.85 3.37
CA ALA A 66 0.15 -19.12 2.31
C ALA A 66 0.69 -17.76 2.78
N ILE A 67 -0.04 -17.04 3.63
CA ILE A 67 0.42 -15.77 4.23
C ILE A 67 1.69 -16.02 5.06
N VAL A 68 1.67 -17.00 5.97
CA VAL A 68 2.80 -17.35 6.83
C VAL A 68 4.05 -17.67 5.99
N ARG A 69 3.89 -18.57 5.01
CA ARG A 69 5.00 -18.97 4.13
C ARG A 69 5.53 -17.81 3.28
N GLY A 70 4.65 -16.92 2.82
CA GLY A 70 5.05 -15.77 2.00
C GLY A 70 5.89 -14.76 2.79
N GLY A 71 5.51 -14.46 4.04
CA GLY A 71 6.35 -13.62 4.89
C GLY A 71 7.60 -14.33 5.41
N ASP A 72 7.60 -15.65 5.59
CA ASP A 72 8.84 -16.39 5.85
C ASP A 72 9.85 -16.24 4.71
N ALA A 73 9.38 -16.23 3.45
CA ALA A 73 10.23 -15.95 2.30
C ALA A 73 10.81 -14.53 2.32
N LEU A 74 10.11 -13.55 2.93
CA LEU A 74 10.68 -12.23 3.18
C LEU A 74 11.74 -12.29 4.28
N ILE A 75 11.47 -12.97 5.39
CA ILE A 75 12.42 -13.13 6.52
C ILE A 75 13.73 -13.75 6.02
N ASP A 76 13.65 -14.80 5.23
CA ASP A 76 14.84 -15.49 4.69
C ASP A 76 15.61 -14.64 3.66
N ALA A 77 14.95 -13.66 3.04
CA ALA A 77 15.55 -12.78 2.04
C ALA A 77 16.12 -11.47 2.60
N GLN A 78 15.80 -11.13 3.86
CA GLN A 78 16.35 -9.95 4.52
C GLN A 78 17.86 -10.11 4.76
N ASP A 79 18.60 -9.01 4.63
CA ASP A 79 19.98 -8.95 5.10
C ASP A 79 20.05 -8.77 6.63
N GLU A 80 21.27 -8.69 7.17
CA GLU A 80 21.51 -8.53 8.61
C GLU A 80 20.88 -7.26 9.22
N ALA A 81 20.61 -6.23 8.39
CA ALA A 81 19.96 -4.99 8.80
C ALA A 81 18.43 -5.03 8.61
N GLY A 82 17.88 -6.15 8.12
CA GLY A 82 16.46 -6.29 7.76
C GLY A 82 16.14 -5.75 6.36
N MET A 83 17.13 -5.29 5.59
CA MET A 83 16.92 -4.66 4.29
C MET A 83 16.83 -5.70 3.17
N PHE A 84 16.29 -5.28 2.03
CA PHE A 84 16.24 -6.08 0.82
C PHE A 84 17.10 -5.44 -0.26
N THR A 85 17.69 -6.27 -1.11
CA THR A 85 18.32 -5.75 -2.33
C THR A 85 17.21 -5.23 -3.24
N PHE A 86 17.20 -3.93 -3.54
CA PHE A 86 16.33 -3.37 -4.56
C PHE A 86 16.75 -3.96 -5.91
N ARG A 87 16.06 -5.01 -6.33
CA ARG A 87 16.23 -5.68 -7.62
C ARG A 87 15.00 -5.44 -8.49
N LYS A 88 15.22 -5.31 -9.79
CA LYS A 88 14.16 -5.28 -10.81
C LYS A 88 14.11 -6.59 -11.59
N LYS A 89 13.01 -6.84 -12.31
CA LYS A 89 12.83 -8.03 -13.17
C LYS A 89 13.85 -8.13 -14.31
N ASP A 90 14.53 -7.03 -14.66
CA ASP A 90 15.64 -7.02 -15.62
C ASP A 90 17.01 -7.34 -14.99
N HIS A 91 17.03 -7.84 -13.75
CA HIS A 91 18.22 -8.11 -12.92
C HIS A 91 19.02 -6.87 -12.47
N SER A 92 18.62 -5.64 -12.82
CA SER A 92 19.28 -4.43 -12.31
C SER A 92 19.04 -4.24 -10.82
N THR A 93 20.03 -3.66 -10.13
CA THR A 93 19.98 -3.44 -8.66
C THR A 93 20.29 -1.98 -8.30
N TRP A 94 19.69 -1.51 -7.20
CA TRP A 94 19.80 -0.12 -6.72
C TRP A 94 20.31 -0.03 -5.28
N GLY A 95 20.91 -1.11 -4.77
CA GLY A 95 21.44 -1.22 -3.40
C GLY A 95 20.44 -1.82 -2.41
N GLN A 96 20.81 -1.81 -1.13
CA GLN A 96 19.93 -2.25 -0.04
C GLN A 96 18.91 -1.16 0.28
N ILE A 97 17.68 -1.57 0.56
CA ILE A 97 16.61 -0.66 0.98
C ILE A 97 15.69 -1.36 1.98
N TYR A 98 15.17 -0.62 2.95
CA TYR A 98 13.92 -1.00 3.60
C TYR A 98 12.80 -0.80 2.57
N MET A 99 12.44 -1.84 1.81
CA MET A 99 11.52 -1.69 0.68
C MET A 99 10.14 -1.23 1.17
N PRO A 100 9.70 0.02 0.93
CA PRO A 100 8.57 0.62 1.64
C PRO A 100 7.24 -0.08 1.36
N TRP A 101 7.02 -0.46 0.10
CA TRP A 101 5.78 -1.12 -0.33
C TRP A 101 5.65 -2.53 0.24
N VAL A 102 6.77 -3.25 0.32
CA VAL A 102 6.84 -4.61 0.88
C VAL A 102 6.59 -4.55 2.38
N TYR A 103 7.33 -3.69 3.10
CA TYR A 103 7.17 -3.55 4.54
C TYR A 103 5.75 -3.18 4.93
N SER A 104 5.13 -2.19 4.28
CA SER A 104 3.77 -1.78 4.61
C SER A 104 2.75 -2.91 4.38
N ARG A 105 2.89 -3.67 3.29
CA ARG A 105 1.96 -4.77 2.95
C ARG A 105 2.17 -5.96 3.87
N TRP A 106 3.42 -6.31 4.15
CA TRP A 106 3.78 -7.35 5.09
C TRP A 106 3.29 -7.03 6.52
N MET A 107 3.49 -5.81 6.99
CA MET A 107 3.05 -5.37 8.31
C MET A 107 1.53 -5.31 8.43
N ARG A 108 0.82 -4.81 7.42
CA ARG A 108 -0.65 -4.79 7.42
C ARG A 108 -1.24 -6.19 7.32
N ALA A 109 -0.65 -7.07 6.50
CA ALA A 109 -1.03 -8.47 6.45
C ALA A 109 -0.86 -9.12 7.83
N TYR A 110 0.29 -8.92 8.47
CA TYR A 110 0.52 -9.43 9.81
C TYR A 110 -0.44 -8.84 10.85
N TRP A 111 -0.70 -7.53 10.82
CA TRP A 111 -1.64 -6.89 11.73
C TRP A 111 -3.03 -7.52 11.67
N LEU A 112 -3.49 -7.93 10.48
CA LEU A 112 -4.79 -8.61 10.29
C LEU A 112 -4.81 -10.06 10.79
N THR A 113 -3.68 -10.78 10.70
CA THR A 113 -3.66 -12.24 10.90
C THR A 113 -2.87 -12.70 12.13
N ARG A 114 -2.14 -11.81 12.80
CA ARG A 114 -1.17 -12.15 13.86
C ARG A 114 -1.74 -13.01 14.98
N ASP A 115 -2.98 -12.73 15.39
CA ASP A 115 -3.56 -13.38 16.58
C ASP A 115 -3.94 -14.85 16.36
N VAL A 116 -4.00 -15.31 15.12
CA VAL A 116 -4.26 -16.71 14.78
C VAL A 116 -3.01 -17.49 14.38
N PHE A 117 -1.83 -16.85 14.35
CA PHE A 117 -0.58 -17.53 14.04
C PHE A 117 -0.22 -18.56 15.11
N GLY A 118 0.45 -19.64 14.69
CA GLY A 118 1.15 -20.52 15.62
C GLY A 118 2.23 -19.74 16.38
N SER A 119 2.55 -20.16 17.60
CA SER A 119 3.49 -19.40 18.46
C SER A 119 4.88 -19.26 17.86
N GLU A 120 5.36 -20.29 17.14
CA GLU A 120 6.68 -20.25 16.48
C GLU A 120 6.70 -19.26 15.32
N ASP A 121 5.69 -19.31 14.44
CA ASP A 121 5.56 -18.40 13.30
C ASP A 121 5.39 -16.95 13.77
N ARG A 122 4.56 -16.74 14.81
CA ARG A 122 4.35 -15.44 15.45
C ARG A 122 5.66 -14.89 16.02
N ASP A 123 6.42 -15.69 16.76
CA ASP A 123 7.71 -15.27 17.33
C ASP A 123 8.71 -14.92 16.24
N ARG A 124 8.71 -15.67 15.14
CA ARG A 124 9.60 -15.46 13.99
C ARG A 124 9.27 -14.16 13.26
N TRP A 125 7.99 -13.91 12.98
CA TRP A 125 7.52 -12.67 12.35
C TRP A 125 7.67 -11.46 13.26
N ASP A 126 7.33 -11.57 14.55
CA ASP A 126 7.52 -10.51 15.54
C ASP A 126 8.97 -10.03 15.52
N LYS A 127 9.95 -10.95 15.59
CA LYS A 127 11.39 -10.61 15.57
C LYS A 127 11.80 -9.89 14.28
N ALA A 128 11.42 -10.40 13.12
CA ALA A 128 11.85 -9.86 11.84
C ALA A 128 11.25 -8.48 11.55
N LEU A 129 9.95 -8.31 11.81
CA LEU A 129 9.26 -7.03 11.64
C LEU A 129 9.73 -6.00 12.68
N LEU A 130 9.93 -6.39 13.95
CA LEU A 130 10.52 -5.50 14.96
C LEU A 130 11.92 -5.02 14.56
N HIS A 131 12.77 -5.91 14.07
CA HIS A 131 14.12 -5.55 13.60
C HIS A 131 14.06 -4.55 12.44
N GLY A 132 13.26 -4.86 11.42
CA GLY A 132 13.06 -3.99 10.27
C GLY A 132 12.50 -2.61 10.62
N TYR A 133 11.43 -2.56 11.40
CA TYR A 133 10.81 -1.29 11.79
C TYR A 133 11.65 -0.48 12.77
N THR A 134 12.52 -1.11 13.57
CA THR A 134 13.52 -0.40 14.36
C THR A 134 14.44 0.40 13.43
N GLY A 135 15.04 -0.25 12.42
CA GLY A 135 15.89 0.41 11.43
C GLY A 135 15.17 1.51 10.64
N ILE A 136 13.92 1.26 10.21
CA ILE A 136 13.08 2.26 9.54
C ILE A 136 12.86 3.48 10.44
N SER A 137 12.50 3.27 11.70
CA SER A 137 12.20 4.34 12.65
C SER A 137 13.42 5.22 12.92
N GLU A 138 14.62 4.64 12.90
CA GLU A 138 15.88 5.32 13.19
C GLU A 138 16.42 6.10 11.99
N THR A 139 16.18 5.63 10.76
CA THR A 139 16.94 6.08 9.59
C THR A 139 16.10 6.60 8.43
N CYS A 140 14.82 6.27 8.31
CA CYS A 140 14.05 6.52 7.08
C CYS A 140 13.10 7.73 7.14
N LEU A 141 13.02 8.46 8.25
CA LEU A 141 12.05 9.54 8.47
C LEU A 141 12.70 10.94 8.65
N ASP A 142 13.92 11.11 8.16
CA ASP A 142 14.69 12.36 8.28
C ASP A 142 14.18 13.46 7.32
N ARG A 143 13.84 13.10 6.08
CA ARG A 143 13.39 14.00 5.02
C ARG A 143 11.97 13.67 4.56
N VAL A 144 11.19 14.71 4.27
CA VAL A 144 9.89 14.55 3.59
C VAL A 144 10.10 14.16 2.13
N HIS A 145 9.64 12.97 1.78
CA HIS A 145 9.65 12.40 0.43
C HIS A 145 8.65 11.23 0.36
N ASN A 146 8.28 10.77 -0.85
CA ASN A 146 7.25 9.75 -1.05
C ASN A 146 7.55 8.41 -0.31
N ILE A 147 8.80 7.92 -0.38
CA ILE A 147 9.25 6.70 0.30
C ILE A 147 9.15 6.81 1.84
N PRO A 148 9.75 7.83 2.50
CA PRO A 148 9.55 8.11 3.93
C PRO A 148 8.07 8.22 4.35
N THR A 149 7.20 8.83 3.54
CA THR A 149 5.75 8.90 3.83
C THR A 149 5.15 7.51 3.94
N HIS A 150 5.51 6.61 3.03
CA HIS A 150 5.05 5.23 3.05
C HIS A 150 5.65 4.43 4.22
N HIS A 151 6.89 4.73 4.61
CA HIS A 151 7.51 4.19 5.82
C HIS A 151 6.77 4.62 7.09
N ALA A 152 6.42 5.90 7.21
CA ALA A 152 5.68 6.41 8.35
C ALA A 152 4.32 5.71 8.48
N MET A 153 3.62 5.51 7.36
CA MET A 153 2.37 4.74 7.33
C MET A 153 2.57 3.32 7.85
N GLY A 154 3.55 2.57 7.34
CA GLY A 154 3.85 1.22 7.85
C GLY A 154 4.29 1.22 9.33
N LEU A 155 5.08 2.22 9.75
CA LEU A 155 5.56 2.36 11.12
C LEU A 155 4.42 2.57 12.12
N TYR A 156 3.34 3.24 11.70
CA TYR A 156 2.15 3.39 12.53
C TYR A 156 1.50 2.04 12.85
N PHE A 157 1.30 1.19 11.82
CA PHE A 157 0.78 -0.17 12.03
C PHE A 157 1.73 -1.00 12.91
N ALA A 158 3.04 -0.94 12.66
CA ALA A 158 4.02 -1.60 13.52
C ALA A 158 3.94 -1.10 14.97
N GLY A 159 3.78 0.20 15.17
CA GLY A 159 3.60 0.83 16.47
C GLY A 159 2.37 0.31 17.22
N LEU A 160 1.25 0.11 16.52
CA LEU A 160 0.06 -0.51 17.08
C LEU A 160 0.29 -2.00 17.40
N THR A 161 0.82 -2.78 16.46
CA THR A 161 1.02 -4.23 16.62
C THR A 161 1.97 -4.59 17.76
N PHE A 162 3.03 -3.81 17.93
CA PHE A 162 4.08 -4.07 18.92
C PHE A 162 3.98 -3.17 20.16
N GLU A 163 2.87 -2.44 20.32
CA GLU A 163 2.62 -1.55 21.46
C GLU A 163 3.73 -0.49 21.65
N ARG A 164 4.33 -0.02 20.55
CA ARG A 164 5.40 0.99 20.53
C ARG A 164 4.82 2.37 20.32
N LYS A 165 4.40 3.01 21.42
CA LYS A 165 3.84 4.37 21.39
C LYS A 165 4.78 5.39 20.72
N ASP A 166 6.09 5.27 20.94
CA ASP A 166 7.09 6.13 20.32
C ASP A 166 7.09 6.03 18.78
N TRP A 167 6.78 4.85 18.23
CA TRP A 167 6.64 4.65 16.78
C TRP A 167 5.35 5.25 16.24
N VAL A 168 4.24 5.09 16.97
CA VAL A 168 2.95 5.72 16.66
C VAL A 168 3.10 7.24 16.59
N ASP A 169 3.66 7.84 17.65
CA ASP A 169 3.85 9.30 17.74
C ASP A 169 4.77 9.81 16.63
N ARG A 170 5.84 9.08 16.32
CA ARG A 170 6.78 9.45 15.25
C ARG A 170 6.16 9.39 13.86
N ALA A 171 5.33 8.38 13.59
CA ALA A 171 4.62 8.25 12.33
C ALA A 171 3.62 9.40 12.13
N VAL A 172 2.84 9.76 13.16
CA VAL A 172 1.89 10.88 13.10
C VAL A 172 2.63 12.21 12.93
N ALA A 173 3.68 12.46 13.71
CA ALA A 173 4.48 13.67 13.59
C ALA A 173 5.12 13.80 12.19
N PHE A 174 5.53 12.68 11.58
CA PHE A 174 5.99 12.69 10.19
C PHE A 174 4.86 12.99 9.21
N GLY A 175 3.67 12.43 9.42
CA GLY A 175 2.46 12.75 8.64
C GLY A 175 2.14 14.25 8.65
N HIS A 176 2.24 14.91 9.81
CA HIS A 176 2.08 16.38 9.91
C HIS A 176 3.14 17.12 9.10
N ARG A 177 4.42 16.74 9.21
CA ARG A 177 5.49 17.32 8.36
C ARG A 177 5.21 17.15 6.87
N VAL A 178 4.70 15.99 6.46
CA VAL A 178 4.28 15.76 5.06
C VAL A 178 3.15 16.72 4.72
N SER A 179 2.12 16.86 5.56
CA SER A 179 1.03 17.80 5.32
C SER A 179 1.48 19.25 5.19
N ASP A 180 2.37 19.70 6.07
CA ASP A 180 2.89 21.08 6.12
C ASP A 180 3.71 21.46 4.87
N THR A 181 4.31 20.46 4.21
CA THR A 181 5.08 20.67 2.97
C THR A 181 4.25 20.56 1.70
N GLN A 182 2.98 20.16 1.81
CA GLN A 182 2.08 20.12 0.66
C GLN A 182 1.84 21.54 0.14
N SER A 183 1.89 21.72 -1.17
CA SER A 183 1.54 23.00 -1.78
C SER A 183 0.08 23.37 -1.47
N GLU A 184 -0.22 24.67 -1.46
CA GLU A 184 -1.61 25.16 -1.32
C GLU A 184 -2.56 24.62 -2.42
N HIS A 185 -1.97 24.17 -3.54
CA HIS A 185 -2.68 23.59 -4.68
C HIS A 185 -2.91 22.08 -4.54
N GLY A 186 -2.37 21.41 -3.52
CA GLY A 186 -2.65 20.01 -3.20
C GLY A 186 -1.66 18.99 -3.75
N TRP A 187 -0.44 19.41 -4.05
CA TRP A 187 0.63 18.53 -4.54
C TRP A 187 1.92 18.66 -3.75
N TRP A 188 2.75 17.61 -3.75
CA TRP A 188 4.09 17.65 -3.14
C TRP A 188 5.20 17.82 -4.20
N PRO A 189 6.18 18.69 -3.96
CA PRO A 189 7.32 18.86 -4.87
C PRO A 189 8.26 17.65 -4.81
N GLU A 190 8.59 17.07 -5.97
CA GLU A 190 9.73 16.13 -6.09
C GLU A 190 11.01 16.86 -6.57
N HIS A 191 10.81 17.94 -7.35
CA HIS A 191 11.83 18.90 -7.80
C HIS A 191 11.26 20.33 -7.67
N ASP A 192 11.10 21.07 -8.78
CA ASP A 192 10.60 22.45 -8.81
C ASP A 192 9.09 22.57 -9.05
N GLY A 193 8.36 21.45 -9.07
CA GLY A 193 6.95 21.43 -9.41
C GLY A 193 6.24 20.12 -9.05
N PRO A 194 4.95 19.99 -9.42
CA PRO A 194 4.19 18.77 -9.19
C PRO A 194 4.79 17.61 -9.97
N VAL A 195 4.56 16.40 -9.45
CA VAL A 195 4.68 15.15 -10.19
C VAL A 195 3.40 14.36 -9.93
N VAL A 196 2.48 14.39 -10.89
CA VAL A 196 1.11 13.88 -10.73
C VAL A 196 1.08 12.43 -10.26
N SER A 197 1.89 11.56 -10.85
CA SER A 197 1.94 10.14 -10.49
C SER A 197 2.52 9.92 -9.08
N TYR A 198 3.51 10.69 -8.66
CA TYR A 198 4.08 10.55 -7.31
C TYR A 198 3.20 11.15 -6.23
N ASN A 199 2.34 12.09 -6.59
CA ASN A 199 1.32 12.60 -5.69
C ASN A 199 0.43 11.47 -5.15
N PHE A 200 0.09 10.47 -5.96
CA PHE A 200 -0.66 9.28 -5.50
C PHE A 200 0.05 8.54 -4.35
N VAL A 201 1.38 8.47 -4.36
CA VAL A 201 2.14 7.75 -3.32
C VAL A 201 1.99 8.46 -1.96
N TYR A 202 1.99 9.79 -1.96
CA TYR A 202 1.70 10.56 -0.74
C TYR A 202 0.25 10.40 -0.29
N VAL A 203 -0.70 10.47 -1.22
CA VAL A 203 -2.14 10.31 -0.90
C VAL A 203 -2.42 8.92 -0.32
N ASP A 204 -1.78 7.88 -0.84
CA ASP A 204 -1.90 6.52 -0.31
C ASP A 204 -1.36 6.44 1.13
N GLY A 205 -0.10 6.83 1.34
CA GLY A 205 0.53 6.79 2.65
C GLY A 205 -0.21 7.61 3.72
N ILE A 206 -0.57 8.86 3.41
CA ILE A 206 -1.32 9.72 4.34
C ILE A 206 -2.76 9.23 4.52
N GLY A 207 -3.40 8.74 3.46
CA GLY A 207 -4.74 8.19 3.50
C GLY A 207 -4.85 7.00 4.43
N THR A 208 -4.01 5.98 4.23
CA THR A 208 -3.99 4.80 5.08
C THR A 208 -3.58 5.14 6.53
N LEU A 209 -2.66 6.09 6.72
CA LEU A 209 -2.34 6.59 8.07
C LEU A 209 -3.57 7.22 8.73
N TYR A 210 -4.29 8.09 8.02
CA TYR A 210 -5.51 8.74 8.49
C TYR A 210 -6.60 7.72 8.84
N THR A 211 -6.79 6.66 8.05
CA THR A 211 -7.75 5.58 8.35
C THR A 211 -7.59 5.07 9.78
N MET A 212 -6.35 4.90 10.24
CA MET A 212 -6.08 4.35 11.57
C MET A 212 -5.91 5.42 12.65
N SER A 213 -5.37 6.59 12.33
CA SER A 213 -5.12 7.65 13.32
C SER A 213 -6.34 8.54 13.58
N GLN A 214 -7.23 8.68 12.59
CA GLN A 214 -8.33 9.66 12.58
C GLN A 214 -7.87 11.08 12.94
N ASP A 215 -6.64 11.42 12.54
CA ASP A 215 -6.06 12.73 12.76
C ASP A 215 -6.60 13.74 11.73
N GLU A 216 -7.52 14.59 12.15
CA GLU A 216 -8.23 15.56 11.30
C GLU A 216 -7.30 16.54 10.56
N ASP A 217 -6.08 16.80 11.08
CA ASP A 217 -5.12 17.67 10.39
C ASP A 217 -4.66 17.04 9.05
N LEU A 218 -4.62 15.71 8.97
CA LEU A 218 -4.31 14.98 7.74
C LEU A 218 -5.48 15.01 6.74
N LEU A 219 -6.73 15.13 7.18
CA LEU A 219 -7.90 15.12 6.30
C LEU A 219 -7.91 16.33 5.35
N ALA A 220 -7.54 17.51 5.85
CA ALA A 220 -7.45 18.73 5.04
C ALA A 220 -6.42 18.58 3.90
N CYS A 221 -5.32 17.87 4.17
CA CYS A 221 -4.29 17.53 3.19
C CYS A 221 -4.84 16.67 2.05
N LEU A 222 -5.64 15.66 2.40
CA LEU A 222 -6.27 14.73 1.45
C LEU A 222 -7.32 15.43 0.58
N ASP A 223 -8.08 16.40 1.11
CA ASP A 223 -9.05 17.16 0.31
C ASP A 223 -8.35 18.03 -0.75
N ARG A 224 -7.24 18.68 -0.38
CA ARG A 224 -6.44 19.45 -1.35
C ARG A 224 -5.87 18.53 -2.43
N ALA A 225 -5.35 17.36 -2.06
CA ALA A 225 -4.84 16.40 -3.04
C ALA A 225 -5.94 15.85 -3.96
N ALA A 226 -7.13 15.55 -3.42
CA ALA A 226 -8.28 15.16 -4.22
C ALA A 226 -8.68 16.25 -5.23
N ARG A 227 -8.67 17.51 -4.83
CA ARG A 227 -8.93 18.64 -5.74
C ARG A 227 -7.87 18.71 -6.85
N PHE A 228 -6.61 18.50 -6.52
CA PHE A 228 -5.54 18.45 -7.52
C PHE A 228 -5.77 17.33 -8.53
N HIS A 229 -5.98 16.09 -8.08
CA HIS A 229 -6.19 14.96 -8.98
C HIS A 229 -7.45 15.08 -9.84
N ALA A 230 -8.54 15.62 -9.31
CA ALA A 230 -9.75 15.90 -10.10
C ALA A 230 -9.52 16.95 -11.20
N ALA A 231 -8.58 17.88 -11.01
CA ALA A 231 -8.22 18.90 -12.01
C ALA A 231 -7.17 18.42 -13.02
N PHE A 232 -6.34 17.45 -12.63
CA PHE A 232 -5.23 16.91 -13.43
C PHE A 232 -5.51 15.50 -13.97
N ALA A 233 -6.79 15.17 -14.16
CA ALA A 233 -7.25 14.00 -14.90
C ALA A 233 -7.93 14.44 -16.20
N TYR A 234 -7.58 13.81 -17.31
CA TYR A 234 -8.30 13.97 -18.56
C TYR A 234 -9.71 13.42 -18.45
N PRO A 235 -10.65 13.85 -19.33
CA PRO A 235 -12.00 13.33 -19.31
C PRO A 235 -12.06 11.81 -19.39
N ASP A 236 -11.12 11.14 -20.05
CA ASP A 236 -11.05 9.68 -20.19
C ASP A 236 -10.46 8.94 -18.97
N GLY A 237 -10.08 9.65 -17.90
CA GLY A 237 -9.54 9.10 -16.68
C GLY A 237 -8.04 8.83 -16.70
N SER A 238 -7.34 9.12 -17.81
CA SER A 238 -5.88 9.20 -17.83
C SER A 238 -5.39 10.46 -17.12
N MET A 239 -4.15 10.45 -16.62
CA MET A 239 -3.61 11.60 -15.88
C MET A 239 -2.85 12.55 -16.81
N VAL A 240 -2.89 13.84 -16.48
CA VAL A 240 -2.15 14.88 -17.18
C VAL A 240 -0.64 14.66 -16.99
N GLU A 241 0.07 14.41 -18.08
CA GLU A 241 1.51 14.11 -18.12
C GLU A 241 2.38 15.38 -18.19
N THR A 242 1.84 16.49 -18.69
CA THR A 242 2.60 17.71 -18.99
C THR A 242 3.29 18.33 -17.77
N VAL A 243 2.87 17.93 -16.58
CA VAL A 243 3.46 18.31 -15.29
C VAL A 243 3.78 17.08 -14.41
N ASP A 244 4.06 15.92 -15.03
CA ASP A 244 4.35 14.65 -14.34
C ASP A 244 5.84 14.27 -14.39
N GLY A 245 6.71 15.29 -14.49
CA GLY A 245 8.16 15.13 -14.45
C GLY A 245 8.69 14.15 -15.49
N ARG A 246 9.25 13.02 -15.04
CA ARG A 246 9.80 11.97 -15.91
C ARG A 246 8.76 10.97 -16.41
N ASN A 247 7.54 11.01 -15.92
CA ASN A 247 6.49 10.08 -16.30
C ASN A 247 5.87 10.56 -17.61
N TRP A 248 5.91 9.70 -18.63
CA TRP A 248 5.33 10.01 -19.94
C TRP A 248 3.83 9.79 -19.94
N TYR A 249 3.17 10.23 -21.01
CA TYR A 249 1.75 9.97 -21.21
C TYR A 249 1.44 8.47 -21.18
N HIS A 250 0.40 8.10 -20.43
CA HIS A 250 -0.15 6.77 -20.37
C HIS A 250 -1.66 6.84 -20.56
N THR A 251 -2.21 6.02 -21.45
CA THR A 251 -3.66 5.96 -21.73
C THR A 251 -4.46 5.22 -20.65
N THR A 252 -3.78 4.74 -19.60
CA THR A 252 -4.39 3.92 -18.55
C THR A 252 -5.17 4.79 -17.56
N VAL A 253 -6.40 4.37 -17.28
CA VAL A 253 -7.22 4.92 -16.20
C VAL A 253 -6.53 4.68 -14.85
N ARG A 254 -6.24 5.73 -14.08
CA ARG A 254 -5.68 5.57 -12.73
C ARG A 254 -6.79 5.28 -11.73
N SER A 255 -6.74 4.16 -11.04
CA SER A 255 -7.79 3.71 -10.11
C SER A 255 -7.92 4.58 -8.84
N GLY A 256 -6.88 5.31 -8.45
CA GLY A 256 -6.83 6.04 -7.18
C GLY A 256 -6.19 5.21 -6.08
N ASN A 257 -6.59 5.44 -4.83
CA ASN A 257 -6.15 4.74 -3.61
C ASN A 257 -7.07 5.14 -2.43
N PRO A 258 -6.92 4.54 -1.23
CA PRO A 258 -7.82 4.78 -0.10
C PRO A 258 -7.83 6.23 0.39
N GLY A 259 -6.74 6.99 0.21
CA GLY A 259 -6.69 8.39 0.63
C GLY A 259 -7.76 9.27 -0.02
N PHE A 260 -8.24 8.91 -1.21
CA PHE A 260 -9.36 9.60 -1.85
C PHE A 260 -10.74 9.24 -1.25
N SER A 261 -10.87 8.15 -0.50
CA SER A 261 -12.16 7.71 0.06
C SER A 261 -12.66 8.63 1.17
N HIS A 262 -11.77 9.38 1.83
CA HIS A 262 -12.09 10.14 3.04
C HIS A 262 -12.84 11.45 2.77
N THR A 263 -12.67 12.07 1.60
CA THR A 263 -13.25 13.40 1.29
C THR A 263 -14.34 13.33 0.22
N PRO A 264 -15.33 14.25 0.21
CA PRO A 264 -16.35 14.26 -0.84
C PRO A 264 -15.77 14.39 -2.25
N ARG A 265 -14.71 15.20 -2.43
CA ARG A 265 -14.03 15.36 -3.72
C ARG A 265 -13.29 14.10 -4.13
N GLY A 266 -12.58 13.47 -3.19
CA GLY A 266 -11.85 12.24 -3.46
C GLY A 266 -12.81 11.10 -3.82
N ARG A 267 -13.96 11.01 -3.16
CA ARG A 267 -15.02 10.06 -3.53
C ARG A 267 -15.57 10.31 -4.93
N GLY A 268 -15.72 11.57 -5.33
CA GLY A 268 -16.11 11.91 -6.71
C GLY A 268 -15.06 11.47 -7.74
N PHE A 269 -13.77 11.67 -7.42
CA PHE A 269 -12.67 11.18 -8.24
C PHE A 269 -12.68 9.65 -8.34
N LEU A 270 -12.76 8.93 -7.22
CA LEU A 270 -12.85 7.46 -7.21
C LEU A 270 -14.03 6.95 -8.02
N ALA A 271 -15.23 7.51 -7.83
CA ALA A 271 -16.42 7.09 -8.56
C ALA A 271 -16.25 7.24 -10.08
N GLN A 272 -15.63 8.34 -10.53
CA GLN A 272 -15.32 8.54 -11.94
C GLN A 272 -14.32 7.50 -12.45
N GLN A 273 -13.21 7.29 -11.73
CA GLN A 273 -12.17 6.36 -12.15
C GLN A 273 -12.66 4.89 -12.14
N HIS A 274 -13.42 4.50 -11.11
CA HIS A 274 -14.00 3.17 -10.97
C HIS A 274 -15.03 2.90 -12.06
N GLY A 275 -15.94 3.85 -12.32
CA GLY A 275 -16.93 3.71 -13.39
C GLY A 275 -16.27 3.43 -14.75
N ARG A 276 -15.15 4.09 -15.04
CA ARG A 276 -14.37 3.85 -16.27
C ARG A 276 -13.71 2.48 -16.33
N LEU A 277 -13.15 2.02 -15.22
CA LEU A 277 -12.53 0.69 -15.14
C LEU A 277 -13.58 -0.40 -15.31
N ILE A 278 -14.75 -0.25 -14.67
CA ILE A 278 -15.87 -1.18 -14.77
C ILE A 278 -16.42 -1.20 -16.21
N GLU A 279 -16.62 -0.04 -16.83
CA GLU A 279 -17.07 0.06 -18.23
C GLU A 279 -16.10 -0.57 -19.23
N ALA A 280 -14.80 -0.50 -18.95
CA ALA A 280 -13.75 -1.05 -19.82
C ALA A 280 -13.51 -2.56 -19.62
N ALA A 281 -13.96 -3.14 -18.50
CA ALA A 281 -13.71 -4.53 -18.17
C ALA A 281 -14.64 -5.47 -18.97
N SER A 282 -14.05 -6.46 -19.63
CA SER A 282 -14.79 -7.48 -20.40
C SER A 282 -15.00 -8.79 -19.64
N ASP A 283 -14.20 -9.07 -18.60
CA ASP A 283 -13.98 -10.44 -18.09
C ASP A 283 -14.26 -10.58 -16.56
N GLY A 284 -14.92 -9.59 -15.94
CA GLY A 284 -15.36 -9.66 -14.54
C GLY A 284 -14.29 -9.40 -13.47
N GLN A 285 -13.00 -9.48 -13.80
CA GLN A 285 -11.91 -9.00 -12.93
C GLN A 285 -11.56 -7.55 -13.31
N VAL A 286 -12.16 -6.61 -12.58
CA VAL A 286 -12.04 -5.17 -12.87
C VAL A 286 -10.81 -4.55 -12.24
N PHE A 287 -10.49 -4.98 -11.02
CA PHE A 287 -9.46 -4.39 -10.19
C PHE A 287 -8.31 -5.37 -9.92
N ASP A 288 -7.09 -4.84 -9.84
CA ASP A 288 -5.95 -5.60 -9.31
C ASP A 288 -6.19 -5.98 -7.84
N ALA A 289 -5.72 -7.15 -7.42
CA ALA A 289 -5.97 -7.68 -6.09
C ALA A 289 -5.31 -6.87 -4.96
N ASP A 290 -4.14 -6.26 -5.17
CA ASP A 290 -3.48 -5.39 -4.18
C ASP A 290 -4.27 -4.09 -4.02
N TYR A 291 -4.76 -3.55 -5.14
CA TYR A 291 -5.63 -2.39 -5.15
C TYR A 291 -6.96 -2.65 -4.42
N ALA A 292 -7.64 -3.75 -4.76
CA ALA A 292 -8.90 -4.14 -4.14
C ALA A 292 -8.75 -4.32 -2.62
N ALA A 293 -7.73 -5.06 -2.20
CA ALA A 293 -7.41 -5.27 -0.78
C ALA A 293 -7.17 -3.94 -0.06
N THR A 294 -6.38 -3.05 -0.66
CA THR A 294 -6.05 -1.77 -0.03
C THR A 294 -7.28 -0.86 0.10
N MET A 295 -8.23 -0.90 -0.84
CA MET A 295 -9.49 -0.15 -0.77
C MET A 295 -10.51 -0.73 0.23
N LEU A 296 -10.54 -2.05 0.42
CA LEU A 296 -11.52 -2.73 1.28
C LEU A 296 -11.15 -2.70 2.77
N LEU A 297 -9.87 -2.50 3.10
CA LEU A 297 -9.32 -2.40 4.46
C LEU A 297 -9.32 -0.95 4.96
#